data_AF-A0A5K0VGK1-F1
#
_entry.id   AF-A0A5K0VGK1-F1
#
_cell.length_a   1.000
_cell.length_b   1.000
_cell.length_c   1.000
_cell.angle_alpha   90.00
_cell.angle_beta   90.00
_cell.angle_gamma   90.00
#
_symmetry.space_group_name_H-M   'P 1'
#
loop_
_entity.id
_entity.type
_entity.pdbx_description
1 polymer ?
#
loop_
_entity_poly.entity_id
_entity_poly.type
_entity_poly.pdbx_seq_one_letter_code
_entity_poly.pdbx_strand_id
1 'polypeptide(L)'
;VSNAQEELLQWHAENAKDNPKIIHATERCASGIIEALGHFRLGAAISPRDITDYSQYKTEGFIPGLEVVKFYCLYERWCRADTENSEKHLQDMKHTF
;
A
#
# COMPACT_ATOMS: atom_id res chain seq x y z
N VAL A 1 14.68 -9.03 21.40
CA VAL A 1 15.06 -7.99 20.42
C VAL A 1 14.61 -6.61 20.91
N SER A 2 14.92 -6.23 22.17
CA SER A 2 14.39 -4.99 22.78
C SER A 2 15.38 -3.81 22.74
N ASN A 3 16.65 -4.08 22.47
CA ASN A 3 17.75 -3.11 22.54
C ASN A 3 17.97 -2.34 21.23
N ALA A 4 17.60 -2.89 20.08
CA ALA A 4 17.87 -2.27 18.79
C ALA A 4 17.03 -1.00 18.54
N GLN A 5 15.84 -0.87 19.12
CA GLN A 5 14.98 0.28 18.85
C GLN A 5 15.50 1.57 19.50
N GLU A 6 15.86 1.52 20.78
CA GLU A 6 16.38 2.69 21.51
C GLU A 6 17.71 3.16 20.91
N GLU A 7 18.60 2.23 20.58
CA GLU A 7 19.87 2.52 19.90
C GLU A 7 19.65 3.20 18.53
N LEU A 8 18.68 2.73 17.74
CA LEU A 8 18.35 3.34 16.45
C LEU A 8 17.74 4.75 16.58
N LEU A 9 16.91 4.97 17.59
CA LEU A 9 16.33 6.29 17.85
C LEU A 9 17.39 7.31 18.27
N GLN A 10 18.31 6.90 19.14
CA GLN A 10 19.45 7.72 19.53
C GLN A 10 20.34 8.01 18.32
N TRP A 11 20.70 6.99 17.55
CA TRP A 11 21.48 7.16 16.33
C TRP A 11 20.81 8.12 15.33
N HIS A 12 19.50 7.99 15.13
CA HIS A 12 18.75 8.90 14.25
C HIS A 12 18.80 10.35 14.74
N ALA A 13 18.63 10.59 16.04
CA ALA A 13 18.70 11.92 16.62
C ALA A 13 20.08 12.58 16.45
N GLU A 14 21.15 11.79 16.56
CA GLU A 14 22.53 12.24 16.46
C GLU A 14 23.01 12.42 15.00
N ASN A 15 22.53 11.58 14.06
CA ASN A 15 23.15 11.45 12.73
C ASN A 15 22.19 11.76 11.56
N ALA A 16 20.88 11.69 11.76
CA ALA A 16 19.91 11.67 10.66
C ALA A 16 18.73 12.64 10.82
N LYS A 17 18.64 13.39 11.92
CA LYS A 17 17.51 14.28 12.25
C LYS A 17 17.10 15.23 11.12
N ASP A 18 18.08 15.76 10.38
CA ASP A 18 17.86 16.70 9.27
C ASP A 18 18.16 16.07 7.89
N ASN A 19 18.30 14.74 7.81
CA ASN A 19 18.60 14.05 6.57
C ASN A 19 17.30 13.70 5.81
N PRO A 20 17.04 14.30 4.63
CA PRO A 20 15.80 14.04 3.89
C PRO A 20 15.70 12.62 3.31
N LYS A 21 16.77 11.82 3.39
CA LYS A 21 16.80 10.42 2.91
C LYS A 21 16.49 9.41 4.01
N ILE A 22 16.35 9.85 5.26
CA ILE A 22 16.06 8.98 6.40
C ILE A 22 14.87 9.59 7.12
N ILE A 23 13.88 8.77 7.44
CA ILE A 23 12.73 9.21 8.23
C ILE A 23 12.60 8.36 9.49
N HIS A 24 12.13 8.98 10.55
CA HIS A 24 11.58 8.27 11.69
C HIS A 24 10.05 8.26 11.52
N ALA A 25 9.52 7.11 11.12
CA ALA A 25 8.08 6.91 11.00
C ALA A 25 7.40 7.11 12.36
N THR A 26 6.25 7.78 12.36
CA THR A 26 5.43 7.97 13.56
C THR A 26 4.62 6.71 13.89
N GLU A 27 4.34 5.92 12.86
CA GLU A 27 3.63 4.65 12.94
C GLU A 27 4.56 3.45 13.16
N ARG A 28 4.00 2.32 13.62
CA ARG A 28 4.75 1.08 13.91
C ARG A 28 4.47 -0.03 12.90
N CYS A 29 5.40 -0.99 12.81
CA CYS A 29 5.27 -2.21 12.01
C CYS A 29 4.95 -1.90 10.53
N ALA A 30 3.87 -2.48 9.99
CA ALA A 30 3.46 -2.27 8.60
C ALA A 30 3.05 -0.82 8.31
N SER A 31 2.36 -0.15 9.25
CA SER A 31 1.93 1.24 9.08
C SER A 31 3.12 2.20 8.94
N GLY A 32 4.21 1.95 9.66
CA GLY A 32 5.45 2.74 9.51
C GLY A 32 6.13 2.55 8.14
N ILE A 33 6.03 1.35 7.56
CA ILE A 33 6.51 1.09 6.19
C ILE A 33 5.64 1.85 5.17
N ILE A 34 4.32 1.85 5.36
CA ILE A 34 3.37 2.58 4.50
C ILE A 34 3.66 4.08 4.53
N GLU A 35 3.90 4.64 5.72
CA GLU A 35 4.30 6.04 5.91
C GLU A 35 5.58 6.37 5.12
N ALA A 36 6.59 5.51 5.19
CA ALA A 36 7.84 5.68 4.45
C ALA A 36 7.67 5.62 2.93
N LEU A 37 6.90 4.66 2.42
CA LEU A 37 6.59 4.54 0.99
C LEU A 37 5.89 5.81 0.47
N GLY A 38 4.96 6.35 1.25
CA GLY A 38 4.27 7.60 0.95
C GLY A 38 5.21 8.80 0.95
N HIS A 39 6.05 8.94 1.99
CA HIS A 39 7.02 10.02 2.11
C HIS A 39 7.99 10.08 0.92
N PHE A 40 8.53 8.93 0.53
CA PHE A 40 9.48 8.82 -0.58
C PHE A 40 8.83 8.72 -1.97
N ARG A 41 7.49 8.71 -2.04
CA ARG A 41 6.72 8.56 -3.28
C ARG A 41 7.12 7.32 -4.10
N LEU A 42 7.38 6.20 -3.42
CA LEU A 42 7.80 4.94 -4.04
C LEU A 42 6.65 4.12 -4.63
N GLY A 43 5.53 4.78 -4.94
CA GLY A 43 4.31 4.15 -5.46
C GLY A 43 3.23 3.91 -4.40
N ALA A 44 2.20 3.15 -4.78
CA ALA A 44 1.07 2.88 -3.91
C ALA A 44 1.51 2.06 -2.69
N ALA A 45 1.30 2.61 -1.49
CA ALA A 45 1.68 1.98 -0.23
C ALA A 45 0.68 0.92 0.25
N ILE A 46 -0.46 0.77 -0.43
CA ILE A 46 -1.54 -0.16 -0.06
C ILE A 46 -1.49 -1.37 -1.00
N SER A 47 -1.51 -2.58 -0.43
CA SER A 47 -1.63 -3.81 -1.21
C SER A 47 -2.96 -3.84 -1.96
N PRO A 48 -3.01 -4.30 -3.23
CA PRO A 48 -4.27 -4.50 -3.95
C PRO A 48 -5.34 -5.29 -3.20
N ARG A 49 -4.93 -6.18 -2.27
CA ARG A 49 -5.83 -6.94 -1.40
C ARG A 49 -6.58 -6.09 -0.38
N ASP A 50 -6.01 -4.97 0.04
CA ASP A 50 -6.55 -4.12 1.10
C ASP A 50 -7.36 -2.93 0.52
N ILE A 51 -7.49 -2.89 -0.81
CA ILE A 51 -8.21 -1.82 -1.50
C ILE A 51 -9.70 -2.11 -1.52
N THR A 52 -10.49 -1.21 -0.95
CA THR A 52 -11.95 -1.24 -1.02
C THR A 52 -12.48 -0.51 -2.25
N ASP A 53 -11.74 0.50 -2.73
CA ASP A 53 -12.08 1.28 -3.92
C ASP A 53 -10.88 1.37 -4.87
N TYR A 54 -10.95 0.64 -5.99
CA TYR A 54 -9.88 0.60 -6.98
C TYR A 54 -9.62 1.94 -7.68
N SER A 55 -10.53 2.92 -7.58
CA SER A 55 -10.29 4.28 -8.09
C SER A 55 -9.18 5.03 -7.32
N GLN A 56 -8.90 4.59 -6.09
CA GLN A 56 -7.83 5.14 -5.24
C GLN A 56 -6.45 4.59 -5.63
N TYR A 57 -6.40 3.50 -6.39
CA TYR A 57 -5.15 2.91 -6.85
C TYR A 57 -4.65 3.55 -8.14
N LYS A 58 -4.07 4.75 -8.00
CA LYS A 58 -3.44 5.43 -9.13
C LYS A 58 -2.04 4.85 -9.35
N THR A 59 -1.87 4.16 -10.47
CA THR A 59 -0.55 3.78 -10.99
C THR A 59 -0.19 4.66 -12.18
N GLU A 60 1.09 4.97 -12.33
CA GLU A 60 1.62 5.68 -13.49
C GLU A 60 1.66 4.72 -14.70
N GLY A 61 0.48 4.38 -15.23
CA GLY A 61 0.32 3.53 -16.41
C GLY A 61 -0.31 2.16 -16.14
N PHE A 62 -0.58 1.43 -17.24
CA PHE A 62 -1.18 0.11 -17.20
C PHE A 62 -0.15 -0.95 -16.81
N ILE A 63 -0.41 -1.67 -15.72
CA ILE A 63 0.45 -2.75 -15.23
C ILE A 63 -0.34 -4.06 -15.31
N PRO A 64 -0.08 -4.94 -16.31
CA PRO A 64 -0.89 -6.14 -16.52
C PRO A 64 -0.98 -7.05 -15.28
N GLY A 65 0.15 -7.23 -14.57
CA GLY A 65 0.20 -8.06 -13.36
C GLY A 65 -0.69 -7.52 -12.24
N LEU A 66 -0.81 -6.19 -12.12
CA LEU A 66 -1.69 -5.57 -11.15
C LEU A 66 -3.17 -5.85 -11.46
N GLU A 67 -3.57 -5.74 -12.72
CA GLU A 67 -4.96 -5.99 -13.13
C GLU A 67 -5.36 -7.45 -12.89
N VAL A 68 -4.44 -8.39 -13.13
CA VAL A 68 -4.65 -9.81 -12.78
C VAL A 68 -4.84 -9.99 -11.27
N VAL A 69 -4.04 -9.32 -10.44
CA VAL A 69 -4.20 -9.38 -8.97
C VAL A 69 -5.54 -8.79 -8.54
N LYS A 70 -5.94 -7.63 -9.08
CA LYS A 70 -7.25 -7.01 -8.79
C LYS A 70 -8.41 -7.95 -9.15
N PHE A 71 -8.33 -8.62 -10.31
CA PHE A 71 -9.33 -9.61 -10.72
C PHE A 71 -9.48 -10.74 -9.70
N TYR A 72 -8.37 -11.37 -9.29
CA TYR A 72 -8.43 -12.46 -8.33
C TYR A 72 -8.91 -11.99 -6.94
N CYS A 73 -8.53 -10.79 -6.51
CA CYS A 73 -9.03 -10.23 -5.24
C CYS A 73 -10.55 -10.01 -5.29
N LEU A 74 -11.07 -9.47 -6.40
CA LEU A 74 -12.52 -9.29 -6.59
C LEU A 74 -13.23 -10.64 -6.65
N TYR A 75 -12.70 -11.61 -7.38
CA TYR A 75 -13.25 -12.97 -7.47
C TYR A 75 -13.32 -13.65 -6.11
N GLU A 76 -12.25 -13.60 -5.32
CA GLU A 76 -12.21 -14.17 -3.96
C GLU A 76 -13.28 -13.54 -3.06
N ARG A 77 -13.43 -12.21 -3.08
CA ARG A 77 -14.45 -11.50 -2.30
C ARG A 77 -15.87 -11.82 -2.78
N TRP A 78 -16.08 -11.90 -4.09
CA TRP A 78 -17.35 -12.31 -4.67
C TRP A 78 -17.76 -13.72 -4.22
N CYS A 79 -16.84 -14.69 -4.23
CA CYS A 79 -17.09 -16.04 -3.72
C CYS A 79 -17.44 -16.07 -2.22
N ARG A 80 -16.97 -15.09 -1.44
CA ARG A 80 -17.28 -14.94 -0.02
C ARG A 80 -18.57 -14.15 0.25
N ALA A 81 -19.24 -13.65 -0.79
CA ALA A 81 -20.32 -12.67 -0.70
C ALA A 81 -19.92 -11.38 0.05
N ASP A 82 -18.63 -11.03 0.01
CA ASP A 82 -18.00 -9.90 0.70
C ASP A 82 -17.69 -8.76 -0.28
N THR A 83 -18.66 -8.47 -1.15
CA THR A 83 -18.56 -7.41 -2.16
C THR A 83 -19.86 -6.64 -2.24
N GLU A 84 -19.88 -5.44 -1.65
CA GLU A 84 -20.84 -4.42 -2.02
C GLU A 84 -20.51 -3.91 -3.43
N ASN A 85 -21.52 -3.55 -4.24
CA ASN A 85 -21.33 -2.97 -5.58
C ASN A 85 -20.55 -3.85 -6.59
N SER A 86 -20.65 -5.18 -6.50
CA SER A 86 -19.99 -6.13 -7.42
C SER A 86 -20.21 -5.83 -8.91
N GLU A 87 -21.41 -5.37 -9.28
CA GLU A 87 -21.74 -4.99 -10.67
C GLU A 87 -20.84 -3.88 -11.19
N LYS A 88 -20.62 -2.82 -10.40
CA LYS A 88 -19.75 -1.70 -10.80
C LYS A 88 -18.33 -2.18 -11.07
N HIS A 89 -17.78 -3.00 -10.16
CA HIS A 89 -16.43 -3.54 -10.30
C HIS A 89 -16.28 -4.46 -11.51
N LEU A 90 -17.30 -5.26 -11.82
CA LEU A 90 -17.31 -6.10 -13.01
C LEU A 90 -17.35 -5.27 -14.31
N GLN A 91 -18.10 -4.17 -14.34
CA GLN A 91 -18.13 -3.26 -15.49
C GLN A 91 -16.79 -2.54 -15.68
N ASP A 92 -16.18 -2.03 -14.61
CA ASP A 92 -14.86 -1.39 -14.66
C ASP A 92 -13.80 -2.36 -15.23
N MET A 93 -13.88 -3.64 -14.83
CA MET A 93 -13.01 -4.70 -15.34
C MET A 93 -13.23 -4.97 -16.84
N LYS A 94 -14.49 -5.07 -17.29
CA LYS A 94 -14.83 -5.28 -18.71
C LYS A 94 -14.35 -4.14 -19.61
N HIS A 95 -14.19 -2.94 -19.07
CA HIS A 95 -13.64 -1.81 -19.82
C HIS A 95 -12.11 -1.81 -19.88
N THR A 96 -11.46 -2.56 -18.98
CA THR A 96 -10.00 -2.62 -18.87
C THR A 96 -9.37 -3.70 -19.75
N PHE A 97 -10.12 -4.77 -20.06
CA PHE A 97 -9.72 -5.88 -20.93
C PHE A 97 -10.53 -5.87 -22.23
#